data_AF-A0A7V9JSW6-F1
#
_entry.id   AF-A0A7V9JSW6-F1
#
_cell.length_a   1.000
_cell.length_b   1.000
_cell.length_c   1.000
_cell.angle_alpha   90.00
_cell.angle_beta   90.00
_cell.angle_gamma   90.00
#
_symmetry.space_group_name_H-M   'P 1'
#
loop_
_entity.id
_entity.type
_entity.pdbx_description
1 polymer ?
#
loop_
_entity_poly.entity_id
_entity_poly.type
_entity_poly.pdbx_seq_one_letter_code
_entity_poly.pdbx_strand_id
1 'polypeptide(L)'
;MRMRLVVVLSAAICGWSWCQEPAAPVRAAADPLAGLPVLAKTLPATVDAPEAKEEVAPGVRMVRNERVVLDGTFIIDKGPVDGMEVLACLKDGKTHEALIRLQTTNGQLVKFAVMAALGLPDGVPAPEGSGLPARGTPVRVRALWKDDLGAWRSIDVSCLVRDRVIDRGYPPLPFTYTGSRFQVVQEPGPDGSPVRHEKFMLDTTRSVIASFDEPDALLASPFPGAIQDARFEANSALLPPVDTPVQVVIERTELPLALGLDDQGQLTSAAGDVLDDAGLGAELAKHFGAGTEPGLRAVGVRVARSVDRGLDVAARSRILSAAAAAKAWVVPVFILAPE
;
A
#
# COMPACT_ATOMS: atom_id res chain seq x y z
N MET A 1 -59.80 8.65 -36.46
CA MET A 1 -58.32 8.52 -36.43
C MET A 1 -58.01 7.03 -36.29
N ARG A 2 -57.54 6.36 -37.34
CA ARG A 2 -57.43 4.89 -37.40
C ARG A 2 -56.06 4.42 -36.88
N MET A 3 -56.06 3.65 -35.80
CA MET A 3 -54.88 2.97 -35.25
C MET A 3 -54.48 1.79 -36.15
N ARG A 4 -53.23 1.75 -36.59
CA ARG A 4 -52.63 0.60 -37.27
C ARG A 4 -51.89 -0.25 -36.25
N LEU A 5 -52.33 -1.50 -36.12
CA LEU A 5 -51.70 -2.55 -35.33
C LEU A 5 -50.52 -3.13 -36.15
N VAL A 6 -49.30 -3.00 -35.63
CA VAL A 6 -48.11 -3.63 -36.22
C VAL A 6 -47.86 -4.95 -35.49
N VAL A 7 -48.02 -6.06 -36.20
CA VAL A 7 -47.68 -7.40 -35.73
C VAL A 7 -46.23 -7.68 -36.15
N VAL A 8 -45.34 -7.82 -35.17
CA VAL A 8 -43.94 -8.21 -35.40
C VAL A 8 -43.86 -9.73 -35.23
N LEU A 9 -43.49 -10.44 -36.31
CA LEU A 9 -43.19 -11.87 -36.29
C LEU A 9 -41.82 -12.11 -35.64
N SER A 10 -41.80 -12.89 -34.56
CA SER A 10 -40.58 -13.41 -33.95
C SER A 10 -40.07 -14.62 -34.72
N ALA A 11 -38.88 -14.52 -35.30
CA ALA A 11 -38.16 -15.64 -35.90
C ALA A 11 -37.41 -16.41 -34.81
N ALA A 12 -37.68 -17.71 -34.69
CA ALA A 12 -36.98 -18.62 -33.79
C ALA A 12 -35.58 -18.95 -34.34
N ILE A 13 -34.54 -18.45 -33.67
CA ILE A 13 -33.15 -18.80 -33.95
C ILE A 13 -32.84 -20.10 -33.19
N CYS A 14 -32.64 -21.19 -33.94
CA CYS A 14 -32.17 -22.47 -33.39
C CYS A 14 -30.75 -22.29 -32.84
N GLY A 15 -30.59 -22.51 -31.54
CA GLY A 15 -29.30 -22.43 -30.86
C GLY A 15 -28.38 -23.59 -31.24
N TRP A 16 -27.27 -23.28 -31.92
CA TRP A 16 -26.11 -24.15 -31.95
C TRP A 16 -25.35 -23.99 -30.64
N SER A 17 -25.55 -24.94 -29.72
CA SER A 17 -24.73 -25.10 -28.53
C SER A 17 -23.34 -25.54 -28.96
N TRP A 18 -22.42 -24.59 -29.08
CA TRP A 18 -21.00 -24.89 -29.17
C TRP A 18 -20.59 -25.51 -27.84
N CYS A 19 -20.25 -26.79 -27.84
CA CYS A 19 -19.45 -27.40 -26.78
C CYS A 19 -18.09 -26.70 -26.83
N GLN A 20 -17.94 -25.60 -26.08
CA GLN A 20 -16.62 -25.04 -25.82
C GLN A 20 -15.85 -26.10 -25.03
N GLU A 21 -14.78 -26.63 -25.63
CA GLU A 21 -13.78 -27.40 -24.89
C GLU A 21 -13.37 -26.56 -23.67
N PRO A 22 -13.36 -27.14 -22.46
CA PRO A 22 -12.92 -26.42 -21.28
C PRO A 22 -11.49 -25.92 -21.55
N ALA A 23 -11.31 -24.59 -21.53
CA ALA A 23 -10.01 -23.98 -21.71
C ALA A 23 -9.01 -24.66 -20.76
N ALA A 24 -7.87 -25.10 -21.31
CA ALA A 24 -6.82 -25.73 -20.52
C ALA A 24 -6.51 -24.84 -19.30
N PRO A 25 -6.38 -25.40 -18.09
CA PRO A 25 -6.15 -24.61 -16.90
C PRO A 25 -4.90 -23.77 -17.10
N VAL A 26 -5.07 -22.45 -17.11
CA VAL A 26 -3.95 -21.50 -17.14
C VAL A 26 -3.11 -21.80 -15.93
N ARG A 27 -1.89 -22.33 -16.14
CA ARG A 27 -0.93 -22.50 -15.05
C ARG A 27 -0.74 -21.15 -14.40
N ALA A 28 -1.17 -21.00 -13.15
CA ALA A 28 -0.93 -19.80 -12.38
C ALA A 28 0.57 -19.47 -12.45
N ALA A 29 0.89 -18.27 -12.93
CA ALA A 29 2.28 -17.82 -12.95
C ALA A 29 2.83 -17.92 -11.52
N ALA A 30 4.06 -18.43 -11.37
CA ALA A 30 4.69 -18.55 -10.07
C ALA A 30 4.76 -17.16 -9.41
N ASP A 31 4.50 -17.10 -8.09
CA ASP A 31 4.55 -15.84 -7.36
C ASP A 31 5.94 -15.20 -7.47
N PRO A 32 6.07 -13.95 -7.93
CA PRO A 32 7.37 -13.34 -8.16
C PRO A 32 8.20 -13.20 -6.87
N LEU A 33 7.56 -13.14 -5.69
CA LEU A 33 8.28 -13.06 -4.41
C LEU A 33 8.89 -14.41 -4.01
N ALA A 34 8.41 -15.54 -4.53
CA ALA A 34 8.98 -16.85 -4.23
C ALA A 34 10.42 -16.99 -4.74
N GLY A 35 10.79 -16.24 -5.79
CA GLY A 35 12.14 -16.21 -6.35
C GLY A 35 13.14 -15.33 -5.61
N LEU A 36 12.68 -14.45 -4.71
CA LEU A 36 13.54 -13.56 -3.92
C LEU A 36 14.26 -14.33 -2.80
N PRO A 37 15.48 -13.90 -2.40
CA PRO A 37 16.22 -14.57 -1.34
C PRO A 37 15.49 -14.49 0.00
N VAL A 38 15.66 -15.48 0.87
CA VAL A 38 15.13 -15.41 2.24
C VAL A 38 16.02 -14.48 3.06
N LEU A 39 15.43 -13.45 3.66
CA LEU A 39 16.14 -12.54 4.55
C LEU A 39 16.06 -13.02 6.00
N ALA A 40 17.02 -12.57 6.81
CA ALA A 40 16.89 -12.65 8.25
C ALA A 40 15.65 -11.88 8.72
N LYS A 41 14.98 -12.42 9.73
CA LYS A 41 13.81 -11.79 10.33
C LYS A 41 14.22 -10.48 11.03
N THR A 42 13.56 -9.38 10.68
CA THR A 42 13.73 -8.10 11.38
C THR A 42 13.08 -8.18 12.75
N LEU A 43 13.83 -7.87 13.80
CA LEU A 43 13.34 -7.85 15.18
C LEU A 43 13.07 -6.40 15.63
N PRO A 44 12.17 -6.18 16.59
CA PRO A 44 11.98 -4.86 17.17
C PRO A 44 13.28 -4.35 17.82
N ALA A 45 13.67 -3.12 17.51
CA ALA A 45 14.83 -2.47 18.10
C ALA A 45 14.45 -1.72 19.37
N THR A 46 15.34 -1.66 20.36
CA THR A 46 15.20 -0.70 21.47
C THR A 46 15.46 0.70 20.96
N VAL A 47 14.60 1.66 21.32
CA VAL A 47 14.74 3.07 20.97
C VAL A 47 14.49 3.95 22.19
N ASP A 48 14.84 5.23 22.09
CA ASP A 48 14.42 6.23 23.06
C ASP A 48 12.91 6.51 22.95
N ALA A 49 12.35 7.08 24.00
CA ALA A 49 10.98 7.54 23.98
C ALA A 49 10.78 8.56 22.85
N PRO A 50 9.73 8.43 22.02
CA PRO A 50 9.46 9.39 20.97
C PRO A 50 9.10 10.76 21.56
N GLU A 51 9.82 11.80 21.14
CA GLU A 51 9.43 13.19 21.39
C GLU A 51 8.31 13.59 20.44
N ALA A 52 7.23 14.18 20.94
CA ALA A 52 6.29 14.92 20.09
C ALA A 52 5.87 16.22 20.80
N LYS A 53 5.75 17.30 20.03
CA LYS A 53 5.70 18.67 20.57
C LYS A 53 4.38 19.38 20.28
N GLU A 54 3.76 19.16 19.11
CA GLU A 54 2.51 19.83 18.71
C GLU A 54 1.37 18.81 18.61
N GLU A 55 0.33 18.95 19.44
CA GLU A 55 -0.90 18.16 19.33
C GLU A 55 -1.87 18.85 18.36
N VAL A 56 -2.23 18.15 17.29
CA VAL A 56 -3.14 18.63 16.24
C VAL A 56 -4.59 18.24 16.57
N ALA A 57 -4.76 17.05 17.12
CA ALA A 57 -6.03 16.49 17.58
C ALA A 57 -5.74 15.42 18.65
N PRO A 58 -6.74 14.97 19.44
CA PRO A 58 -6.56 13.85 20.36
C PRO A 58 -5.95 12.63 19.64
N GLY A 59 -4.76 12.24 20.07
CA GLY A 59 -3.99 11.12 19.50
C GLY A 59 -3.35 11.40 18.14
N VAL A 60 -3.27 12.66 17.69
CA VAL A 60 -2.58 13.09 16.47
C VAL A 60 -1.60 14.20 16.85
N ARG A 61 -0.31 13.89 16.82
CA ARG A 61 0.78 14.80 17.14
C ARG A 61 1.71 14.93 15.95
N MET A 62 2.44 16.04 15.87
CA MET A 62 3.43 16.23 14.82
C MET A 62 4.66 16.99 15.29
N VAL A 63 5.73 16.84 14.51
CA VAL A 63 6.94 17.66 14.55
C VAL A 63 7.18 18.15 13.13
N ARG A 64 7.09 19.48 12.94
CA ARG A 64 7.17 20.10 11.61
C ARG A 64 8.48 19.76 10.92
N ASN A 65 8.40 19.45 9.63
CA ASN A 65 9.49 19.01 8.75
C ASN A 65 10.14 17.68 9.16
N GLU A 66 9.51 16.89 10.04
CA GLU A 66 10.12 15.67 10.56
C GLU A 66 9.16 14.49 10.53
N ARG A 67 8.08 14.53 11.34
CA ARG A 67 7.23 13.36 11.56
C ARG A 67 5.82 13.68 12.02
N VAL A 68 4.92 12.72 11.80
CA VAL A 68 3.60 12.62 12.45
C VAL A 68 3.60 11.42 13.39
N VAL A 69 2.97 11.57 14.54
CA VAL A 69 2.79 10.51 15.54
C VAL A 69 1.30 10.32 15.79
N LEU A 70 0.81 9.11 15.56
CA LEU A 70 -0.58 8.72 15.75
C LEU A 70 -0.67 7.73 16.92
N ASP A 71 -1.41 8.08 17.96
CA ASP A 71 -1.63 7.21 19.11
C ASP A 71 -2.69 6.16 18.77
N GLY A 72 -2.45 4.92 19.17
CA GLY A 72 -3.33 3.79 18.87
C GLY A 72 -3.12 2.60 19.81
N THR A 73 -3.70 1.48 19.40
CA THR A 73 -3.68 0.22 20.15
C THR A 73 -3.62 -0.95 19.17
N PHE A 74 -2.76 -1.93 19.44
CA PHE A 74 -2.82 -3.22 18.74
C PHE A 74 -4.11 -3.95 19.09
N ILE A 75 -4.89 -4.36 18.10
CA ILE A 75 -6.22 -4.96 18.31
C ILE A 75 -6.31 -6.43 17.91
N ILE A 76 -5.30 -6.95 17.23
CA ILE A 76 -5.16 -8.37 16.90
C ILE A 76 -3.70 -8.80 17.09
N ASP A 77 -3.50 -10.03 17.54
CA ASP A 77 -2.18 -10.69 17.64
C ASP A 77 -2.05 -11.88 16.69
N LYS A 78 -3.15 -12.23 16.01
CA LYS A 78 -3.26 -13.25 14.97
C LYS A 78 -4.06 -12.66 13.81
N GLY A 79 -3.63 -12.92 12.58
CA GLY A 79 -4.35 -12.41 11.42
C GLY A 79 -5.76 -13.01 11.32
N PRO A 80 -6.76 -12.23 10.88
CA PRO A 80 -8.09 -12.76 10.58
C PRO A 80 -7.99 -13.86 9.52
N VAL A 81 -8.85 -14.88 9.59
CA VAL A 81 -8.85 -16.01 8.64
C VAL A 81 -8.96 -15.50 7.19
N ASP A 82 -9.77 -14.48 6.97
CA ASP A 82 -10.08 -13.96 5.64
C ASP A 82 -9.02 -12.99 5.08
N GLY A 83 -8.03 -12.58 5.88
CA GLY A 83 -6.96 -11.67 5.44
C GLY A 83 -7.00 -10.30 6.10
N MET A 84 -5.82 -9.66 6.19
CA MET A 84 -5.65 -8.35 6.79
C MET A 84 -5.60 -7.28 5.69
N GLU A 85 -6.66 -6.48 5.57
CA GLU A 85 -6.77 -5.39 4.58
C GLU A 85 -6.10 -4.10 5.05
N VAL A 86 -6.15 -3.84 6.37
CA VAL A 86 -5.77 -2.56 6.95
C VAL A 86 -4.70 -2.77 8.02
N LEU A 87 -3.64 -1.98 7.99
CA LEU A 87 -2.64 -1.96 9.05
C LEU A 87 -3.02 -1.02 10.18
N ALA A 88 -3.55 0.16 9.85
CA ALA A 88 -4.06 1.09 10.85
C ALA A 88 -5.36 1.74 10.39
N CYS A 89 -6.39 1.70 11.24
CA CYS A 89 -7.68 2.33 11.00
C CYS A 89 -7.98 3.42 12.06
N LEU A 90 -8.87 4.35 11.73
CA LEU A 90 -9.42 5.29 12.72
C LEU A 90 -10.23 4.53 13.79
N LYS A 91 -10.51 5.18 14.93
CA LYS A 91 -11.10 4.56 16.14
C LYS A 91 -12.36 3.73 15.87
N ASP A 92 -13.23 4.20 14.98
CA ASP A 92 -14.50 3.56 14.64
C ASP A 92 -14.45 2.89 13.26
N GLY A 93 -13.27 2.45 12.83
CA GLY A 93 -13.04 1.85 11.52
C GLY A 93 -13.17 0.33 11.46
N LYS A 94 -12.53 -0.24 10.44
CA LYS A 94 -12.50 -1.67 10.07
C LYS A 94 -11.72 -2.55 11.07
N THR A 95 -12.13 -2.56 12.35
CA THR A 95 -11.39 -3.23 13.44
C THR A 95 -11.32 -4.77 13.33
N HIS A 96 -12.14 -5.42 12.52
CA HIS A 96 -12.11 -6.87 12.32
C HIS A 96 -11.00 -7.32 11.35
N GLU A 97 -10.44 -6.40 10.59
CA GLU A 97 -9.41 -6.63 9.55
C GLU A 97 -8.24 -5.65 9.67
N ALA A 98 -8.15 -4.93 10.79
CA ALA A 98 -7.12 -3.96 11.09
C ALA A 98 -6.14 -4.45 12.16
N LEU A 99 -4.85 -4.16 12.00
CA LEU A 99 -3.84 -4.46 13.03
C LEU A 99 -3.86 -3.46 14.19
N ILE A 100 -3.96 -2.17 13.87
CA ILE A 100 -3.89 -1.06 14.82
C ILE A 100 -5.17 -0.22 14.72
N ARG A 101 -5.80 0.03 15.87
CA ARG A 101 -6.87 1.02 15.99
C ARG A 101 -6.32 2.31 16.56
N LEU A 102 -6.39 3.39 15.79
CA LEU A 102 -5.98 4.72 16.22
C LEU A 102 -7.00 5.34 17.18
N GLN A 103 -6.56 6.31 17.99
CA GLN A 103 -7.43 6.99 18.96
C GLN A 103 -8.33 8.07 18.34
N THR A 104 -7.95 8.61 17.19
CA THR A 104 -8.70 9.66 16.50
C THR A 104 -9.79 9.09 15.58
N THR A 105 -10.86 9.85 15.40
CA THR A 105 -11.93 9.61 14.40
C THR A 105 -11.87 10.59 13.23
N ASN A 106 -10.91 11.52 13.23
CA ASN A 106 -10.84 12.61 12.27
C ASN A 106 -9.72 12.38 11.27
N GLY A 107 -10.06 11.80 10.12
CA GLY A 107 -9.13 11.53 9.03
C GLY A 107 -8.61 12.82 8.39
N GLN A 108 -9.41 13.89 8.31
CA GLN A 108 -8.94 15.18 7.78
C GLN A 108 -7.78 15.75 8.57
N LEU A 109 -7.83 15.67 9.91
CA LEU A 109 -6.75 16.12 10.78
C LEU A 109 -5.51 15.23 10.68
N VAL A 110 -5.68 13.92 10.43
CA VAL A 110 -4.54 13.03 10.12
C VAL A 110 -3.89 13.45 8.79
N LYS A 111 -4.67 13.65 7.73
CA LYS A 111 -4.15 14.14 6.43
C LYS A 111 -3.44 15.48 6.60
N PHE A 112 -4.08 16.43 7.29
CA PHE A 112 -3.51 17.75 7.57
C PHE A 112 -2.17 17.63 8.31
N ALA A 113 -2.08 16.82 9.37
CA ALA A 113 -0.84 16.64 10.10
C ALA A 113 0.28 16.10 9.20
N VAL A 114 -0.02 15.13 8.33
CA VAL A 114 0.96 14.58 7.37
C VAL A 114 1.40 15.65 6.37
N MET A 115 0.48 16.41 5.79
CA MET A 115 0.82 17.49 4.86
C MET A 115 1.61 18.62 5.55
N ALA A 116 1.22 19.01 6.77
CA ALA A 116 1.82 20.12 7.49
C ALA A 116 3.21 19.78 8.05
N ALA A 117 3.41 18.55 8.55
CA ALA A 117 4.71 18.12 9.04
C ALA A 117 5.62 17.64 7.92
N LEU A 118 5.11 16.99 6.89
CA LEU A 118 5.94 16.39 5.86
C LEU A 118 5.88 17.15 4.54
N GLY A 119 5.10 18.21 4.35
CA GLY A 119 5.05 18.98 3.09
C GLY A 119 4.80 18.13 1.84
N LEU A 120 3.99 17.06 1.96
CA LEU A 120 3.77 16.09 0.89
C LEU A 120 2.57 16.49 0.02
N PRO A 121 2.69 16.45 -1.31
CA PRO A 121 1.52 16.54 -2.19
C PRO A 121 0.76 15.21 -2.24
N ASP A 122 -0.53 15.27 -2.57
CA ASP A 122 -1.34 14.08 -2.81
C ASP A 122 -0.80 13.26 -3.99
N GLY A 123 -0.83 11.94 -3.83
CA GLY A 123 -0.44 10.98 -4.85
C GLY A 123 -1.61 10.57 -5.76
N VAL A 124 -1.43 9.45 -6.44
CA VAL A 124 -2.49 8.73 -7.15
C VAL A 124 -2.66 7.37 -6.48
N PRO A 125 -3.82 7.11 -5.85
CA PRO A 125 -4.05 5.82 -5.20
C PRO A 125 -4.05 4.63 -6.17
N ALA A 126 -3.90 3.44 -5.60
CA ALA A 126 -4.22 2.19 -6.28
C ALA A 126 -5.75 2.09 -6.41
N PRO A 127 -6.31 1.84 -7.61
CA PRO A 127 -7.72 1.48 -7.74
C PRO A 127 -8.02 0.19 -6.99
N GLU A 128 -9.25 0.09 -6.48
CA GLU A 128 -9.66 -1.01 -5.62
C GLU A 128 -9.43 -2.39 -6.27
N GLY A 129 -8.70 -3.28 -5.59
CA GLY A 129 -8.47 -4.65 -6.05
C GLY A 129 -7.94 -4.77 -7.48
N SER A 130 -7.16 -3.79 -7.95
CA SER A 130 -6.76 -3.72 -9.36
C SER A 130 -5.39 -4.34 -9.65
N GLY A 131 -4.56 -4.52 -8.62
CA GLY A 131 -3.16 -4.89 -8.77
C GLY A 131 -2.29 -3.74 -9.30
N LEU A 132 -2.85 -2.56 -9.58
CA LEU A 132 -2.10 -1.40 -10.02
C LEU A 132 -1.48 -0.69 -8.82
N PRO A 133 -0.15 -0.56 -8.72
CA PRO A 133 0.49 0.07 -7.58
C PRO A 133 0.15 1.56 -7.51
N ALA A 134 0.01 2.11 -6.32
CA ALA A 134 -0.14 3.56 -6.13
C ALA A 134 1.12 4.31 -6.60
N ARG A 135 0.94 5.59 -6.99
CA ARG A 135 2.04 6.52 -7.29
C ARG A 135 2.04 7.66 -6.28
N GLY A 136 3.15 7.96 -5.61
CA GLY A 136 3.14 9.01 -4.58
C GLY A 136 4.50 9.23 -3.93
N THR A 137 4.52 9.83 -2.74
CA THR A 137 5.79 10.01 -2.01
C THR A 137 6.02 8.83 -1.07
N PRO A 138 7.18 8.16 -1.10
CA PRO A 138 7.48 7.12 -0.12
C PRO A 138 7.60 7.72 1.28
N VAL A 139 6.96 7.07 2.25
CA VAL A 139 7.05 7.39 3.68
C VAL A 139 7.43 6.15 4.46
N ARG A 140 8.27 6.31 5.48
CA ARG A 140 8.57 5.24 6.42
C ARG A 140 7.54 5.28 7.53
N VAL A 141 7.00 4.11 7.88
CA VAL A 141 6.02 3.96 8.95
C VAL A 141 6.53 2.98 9.97
N ARG A 142 6.62 3.43 11.23
CA ARG A 142 7.10 2.63 12.35
C ARG A 142 6.05 2.52 13.44
N ALA A 143 5.94 1.35 14.06
CA ALA A 143 5.20 1.16 15.31
C ALA A 143 6.18 1.25 16.48
N LEU A 144 5.84 2.07 17.46
CA LEU A 144 6.59 2.23 18.71
C LEU A 144 5.71 1.88 19.90
N TRP A 145 6.18 1.02 20.80
CA TRP A 145 5.45 0.62 22.01
C TRP A 145 6.41 0.38 23.17
N LYS A 146 5.88 0.29 24.39
CA LYS A 146 6.67 -0.17 25.54
C LYS A 146 6.53 -1.67 25.69
N ASP A 147 7.63 -2.37 25.88
CA ASP A 147 7.60 -3.78 26.28
C ASP A 147 7.26 -3.95 27.77
N ASP A 148 7.20 -5.20 28.23
CA ASP A 148 6.88 -5.56 29.61
C ASP A 148 7.89 -5.01 30.64
N LEU A 149 9.08 -4.61 30.20
CA LEU A 149 10.11 -3.97 31.02
C LEU A 149 10.03 -2.44 30.99
N GLY A 150 9.05 -1.89 30.27
CA GLY A 150 8.87 -0.45 30.07
C GLY A 150 9.82 0.17 29.05
N ALA A 151 10.66 -0.63 28.37
CA ALA A 151 11.58 -0.15 27.35
C ALA A 151 10.83 0.10 26.04
N TRP A 152 11.14 1.21 25.37
CA TRP A 152 10.55 1.51 24.07
C TRP A 152 11.15 0.61 22.98
N ARG A 153 10.26 0.00 22.21
CA ARG A 153 10.55 -0.83 21.04
C ARG A 153 10.06 -0.12 19.79
N SER A 154 10.77 -0.32 18.68
CA SER A 154 10.39 0.19 17.36
C SER A 154 10.56 -0.88 16.30
N ILE A 155 9.61 -0.95 15.37
CA ILE A 155 9.73 -1.76 14.16
C ILE A 155 9.02 -1.07 12.99
N ASP A 156 9.51 -1.26 11.77
CA ASP A 156 8.77 -0.89 10.57
C ASP A 156 7.47 -1.70 10.49
N VAL A 157 6.34 -1.05 10.26
CA VAL A 157 5.01 -1.72 10.32
C VAL A 157 4.84 -2.75 9.22
N SER A 158 5.57 -2.61 8.11
CA SER A 158 5.62 -3.63 7.05
C SER A 158 6.18 -4.96 7.55
N CYS A 159 7.09 -4.96 8.53
CA CYS A 159 7.60 -6.19 9.15
C CYS A 159 6.53 -6.94 9.97
N LEU A 160 5.48 -6.24 10.40
CA LEU A 160 4.35 -6.83 11.12
C LEU A 160 3.37 -7.56 10.19
N VAL A 161 3.64 -7.59 8.88
CA VAL A 161 2.86 -8.33 7.88
C VAL A 161 3.59 -9.60 7.48
N ARG A 162 2.86 -10.72 7.46
CA ARG A 162 3.27 -11.98 6.84
C ARG A 162 2.46 -12.22 5.58
N ASP A 163 3.16 -12.64 4.53
CA ASP A 163 2.57 -13.11 3.29
C ASP A 163 2.30 -14.62 3.41
N ARG A 164 1.03 -15.00 3.29
CA ARG A 164 0.59 -16.40 3.39
C ARG A 164 0.99 -17.26 2.20
N VAL A 165 1.17 -16.67 1.02
CA VAL A 165 1.48 -17.40 -0.21
C VAL A 165 2.92 -17.91 -0.19
N ILE A 166 3.86 -17.05 0.23
CA ILE A 166 5.29 -17.42 0.33
C ILE A 166 5.73 -17.82 1.75
N ASP A 167 4.82 -17.73 2.72
CA ASP A 167 5.04 -18.01 4.13
C ASP A 167 6.22 -17.23 4.75
N ARG A 168 6.23 -15.90 4.58
CA ARG A 168 7.34 -15.04 5.06
C ARG A 168 6.84 -13.70 5.56
N GLY A 169 7.51 -13.17 6.59
CA GLY A 169 7.38 -11.76 6.97
C GLY A 169 8.06 -10.85 5.96
N TYR A 170 7.52 -9.65 5.74
CA TYR A 170 8.21 -8.65 4.93
C TYR A 170 9.38 -8.01 5.71
N PRO A 171 10.44 -7.56 5.03
CA PRO A 171 11.44 -6.67 5.61
C PRO A 171 10.91 -5.22 5.67
N PRO A 172 11.71 -4.26 6.16
CA PRO A 172 11.35 -2.85 6.13
C PRO A 172 11.03 -2.36 4.70
N LEU A 173 9.77 -1.99 4.48
CA LEU A 173 9.24 -1.37 3.27
C LEU A 173 8.63 0.00 3.60
N PRO A 174 8.82 1.01 2.74
CA PRO A 174 8.10 2.28 2.82
C PRO A 174 6.66 2.10 2.33
N PHE A 175 5.73 2.90 2.83
CA PHE A 175 4.38 3.05 2.26
C PHE A 175 4.35 4.20 1.27
N THR A 176 3.32 4.25 0.43
CA THR A 176 3.15 5.36 -0.53
C THR A 176 2.11 6.33 0.01
N TYR A 177 2.49 7.58 0.28
CA TYR A 177 1.53 8.65 0.60
C TYR A 177 0.71 8.99 -0.65
N THR A 178 -0.60 8.77 -0.56
CA THR A 178 -1.58 9.07 -1.63
C THR A 178 -2.55 10.17 -1.24
N GLY A 179 -2.74 10.38 0.07
CA GLY A 179 -3.54 11.49 0.58
C GLY A 179 -5.04 11.19 0.72
N SER A 180 -5.49 9.97 0.41
CA SER A 180 -6.91 9.61 0.20
C SER A 180 -7.59 10.48 -0.88
N ARG A 181 -8.68 9.99 -1.47
CA ARG A 181 -9.46 10.75 -2.44
C ARG A 181 -10.62 11.51 -1.79
N PHE A 182 -11.08 12.53 -2.51
CA PHE A 182 -12.40 13.11 -2.34
C PHE A 182 -13.33 12.49 -3.40
N GLN A 183 -14.55 12.12 -3.02
CA GLN A 183 -15.54 11.58 -3.94
C GLN A 183 -16.83 12.41 -3.87
N VAL A 184 -17.36 12.73 -5.05
CA VAL A 184 -18.71 13.30 -5.14
C VAL A 184 -19.72 12.16 -5.02
N VAL A 185 -20.47 12.14 -3.93
CA VAL A 185 -21.57 11.20 -3.68
C VAL A 185 -22.92 11.88 -3.88
N GLN A 186 -23.94 11.11 -4.27
CA GLN A 186 -25.32 11.58 -4.32
C GLN A 186 -26.08 11.06 -3.12
N GLU A 187 -26.65 11.96 -2.32
CA GLU A 187 -27.42 11.62 -1.12
C GLU A 187 -28.79 12.30 -1.17
N PRO A 188 -29.84 11.70 -0.57
CA PRO A 188 -31.15 12.32 -0.51
C PRO A 188 -31.11 13.57 0.38
N GLY A 189 -31.52 14.71 -0.17
CA GLY A 189 -31.75 15.94 0.57
C GLY A 189 -33.01 15.88 1.44
N PRO A 190 -33.29 16.95 2.21
CA PRO A 190 -34.47 17.02 3.09
C PRO A 190 -35.81 16.82 2.38
N ASP A 191 -35.89 17.13 1.08
CA ASP A 191 -37.07 16.96 0.22
C ASP A 191 -37.05 15.65 -0.59
N GLY A 192 -36.06 14.78 -0.35
CA GLY A 192 -35.86 13.53 -1.08
C GLY A 192 -35.19 13.69 -2.45
N SER A 193 -34.85 14.91 -2.87
CA SER A 193 -34.12 15.14 -4.13
C SER A 193 -32.64 14.74 -3.98
N PRO A 194 -31.97 14.25 -5.05
CA PRO A 194 -30.56 13.89 -4.98
C PRO A 194 -29.68 15.15 -4.89
N VAL A 195 -28.90 15.27 -3.82
CA VAL A 195 -27.93 16.34 -3.59
C VAL A 195 -26.51 15.77 -3.73
N ARG A 196 -25.65 16.51 -4.44
CA ARG A 196 -24.23 16.13 -4.61
C ARG A 196 -23.41 16.68 -3.45
N HIS A 197 -22.71 15.79 -2.75
CA HIS A 197 -21.79 16.14 -1.67
C HIS A 197 -20.39 15.64 -2.00
N GLU A 198 -19.37 16.47 -1.78
CA GLU A 198 -17.99 16.00 -1.80
C GLU A 198 -17.64 15.44 -0.41
N LYS A 199 -17.17 14.19 -0.38
CA LYS A 199 -16.76 13.50 0.84
C LYS A 199 -15.29 13.14 0.78
N PHE A 200 -14.60 13.39 1.89
CA PHE A 200 -13.26 12.88 2.10
C PHE A 200 -13.35 11.40 2.46
N MET A 201 -12.82 10.53 1.61
CA MET A 201 -13.13 9.10 1.71
C MET A 201 -12.48 8.41 2.90
N LEU A 202 -11.33 8.87 3.39
CA LEU A 202 -10.75 8.38 4.64
C LEU A 202 -11.69 8.57 5.86
N ASP A 203 -12.48 9.64 5.91
CA ASP A 203 -13.51 9.81 6.95
C ASP A 203 -14.70 8.86 6.75
N THR A 204 -14.81 8.22 5.60
CA THR A 204 -15.88 7.26 5.31
C THR A 204 -15.39 5.83 5.55
N THR A 205 -14.29 5.43 4.93
CA THR A 205 -13.74 4.05 5.00
C THR A 205 -12.92 3.79 6.25
N ARG A 206 -12.38 4.86 6.86
CA ARG A 206 -11.59 4.82 8.10
C ARG A 206 -10.23 4.12 8.00
N SER A 207 -9.76 3.80 6.80
CA SER A 207 -8.48 3.10 6.57
C SER A 207 -7.32 4.08 6.43
N VAL A 208 -6.47 4.23 7.44
CA VAL A 208 -5.33 5.16 7.35
C VAL A 208 -4.18 4.53 6.57
N ILE A 209 -3.86 3.28 6.85
CA ILE A 209 -2.74 2.55 6.23
C ILE A 209 -3.25 1.22 5.73
N ALA A 210 -3.28 1.01 4.41
CA ALA A 210 -3.77 -0.22 3.81
C ALA A 210 -2.64 -1.21 3.50
N SER A 211 -2.92 -2.52 3.64
CA SER A 211 -2.15 -3.61 3.05
C SER A 211 -2.76 -4.10 1.73
N PHE A 212 -4.03 -3.80 1.48
CA PHE A 212 -4.76 -4.04 0.24
C PHE A 212 -4.71 -2.83 -0.72
N ASP A 213 -5.06 -3.05 -1.99
CA ASP A 213 -5.29 -1.99 -2.98
C ASP A 213 -6.58 -1.23 -2.62
N GLU A 214 -6.49 -0.28 -1.69
CA GLU A 214 -7.62 0.53 -1.23
C GLU A 214 -7.44 2.01 -1.64
N PRO A 215 -8.29 2.57 -2.51
CA PRO A 215 -8.09 3.92 -3.03
C PRO A 215 -8.37 5.03 -2.01
N ASP A 216 -9.08 4.67 -0.94
CA ASP A 216 -9.55 5.59 0.10
C ASP A 216 -8.57 5.70 1.27
N ALA A 217 -7.50 4.91 1.25
CA ALA A 217 -6.48 4.97 2.28
C ALA A 217 -5.58 6.21 2.15
N LEU A 218 -5.07 6.70 3.29
CA LEU A 218 -4.09 7.79 3.30
C LEU A 218 -2.73 7.32 2.77
N LEU A 219 -2.32 6.13 3.21
CA LEU A 219 -1.08 5.47 2.82
C LEU A 219 -1.42 4.14 2.12
N ALA A 220 -0.99 4.01 0.87
CA ALA A 220 -1.20 2.82 0.07
C ALA A 220 -0.15 1.75 0.32
N SER A 221 -0.58 0.50 0.11
CA SER A 221 0.21 -0.71 0.32
C SER A 221 1.49 -0.74 -0.53
N PRO A 222 2.62 -1.19 0.06
CA PRO A 222 3.84 -1.45 -0.70
C PRO A 222 3.98 -2.92 -1.13
N PHE A 223 3.02 -3.77 -0.78
CA PHE A 223 3.16 -5.21 -0.93
C PHE A 223 2.81 -5.65 -2.36
N PRO A 224 3.71 -6.36 -3.06
CA PRO A 224 3.33 -7.06 -4.27
C PRO A 224 2.24 -8.09 -3.94
N GLY A 225 1.16 -8.08 -4.73
CA GLY A 225 -0.01 -8.92 -4.45
C GLY A 225 -1.11 -8.22 -3.65
N ALA A 226 -1.05 -6.91 -3.46
CA ALA A 226 -2.08 -6.09 -2.80
C ALA A 226 -3.50 -6.20 -3.39
N ILE A 227 -3.67 -6.84 -4.54
CA ILE A 227 -4.95 -7.22 -5.14
C ILE A 227 -5.70 -8.32 -4.37
N GLN A 228 -5.03 -9.06 -3.50
CA GLN A 228 -5.62 -10.16 -2.72
C GLN A 228 -5.51 -9.84 -1.22
N ASP A 229 -6.60 -9.39 -0.63
CA ASP A 229 -6.77 -9.17 0.82
C ASP A 229 -6.38 -10.42 1.65
N ALA A 230 -6.85 -11.60 1.23
CA ALA A 230 -6.60 -12.89 1.88
C ALA A 230 -5.13 -13.32 1.92
N ARG A 231 -4.25 -12.63 1.18
CA ARG A 231 -2.81 -12.90 1.12
C ARG A 231 -2.09 -12.51 2.41
N PHE A 232 -2.54 -11.46 3.08
CA PHE A 232 -1.80 -10.86 4.18
C PHE A 232 -2.37 -11.24 5.54
N GLU A 233 -1.48 -11.42 6.50
CA GLU A 233 -1.86 -11.63 7.89
C GLU A 233 -0.89 -10.95 8.85
N ALA A 234 -1.35 -10.81 10.10
CA ALA A 234 -0.54 -10.29 11.19
C ALA A 234 0.63 -11.26 11.49
N ASN A 235 1.85 -10.74 11.54
CA ASN A 235 3.04 -11.51 11.89
C ASN A 235 3.12 -11.68 13.42
N SER A 236 2.35 -12.65 13.92
CA SER A 236 2.17 -12.96 15.35
C SER A 236 3.49 -13.18 16.11
N ALA A 237 4.56 -13.57 15.41
CA ALA A 237 5.87 -13.77 16.00
C ALA A 237 6.65 -12.46 16.27
N LEU A 238 6.09 -11.29 15.95
CA LEU A 238 6.67 -9.96 16.19
C LEU A 238 5.76 -9.03 16.99
N LEU A 239 4.47 -9.35 17.07
CA LEU A 239 3.48 -8.49 17.69
C LEU A 239 3.59 -8.53 19.22
N PRO A 240 3.40 -7.39 19.89
CA PRO A 240 3.13 -7.41 21.32
C PRO A 240 1.72 -7.98 21.58
N PRO A 241 1.35 -8.23 22.85
CA PRO A 241 -0.01 -8.62 23.20
C PRO A 241 -1.07 -7.64 22.67
N VAL A 242 -2.27 -8.15 22.40
CA VAL A 242 -3.46 -7.32 22.14
C VAL A 242 -3.65 -6.30 23.27
N ASP A 243 -4.21 -5.14 22.93
CA ASP A 243 -4.41 -3.98 23.80
C ASP A 243 -3.12 -3.23 24.20
N THR A 244 -1.96 -3.63 23.66
CA THR A 244 -0.71 -2.86 23.83
C THR A 244 -0.85 -1.47 23.19
N PRO A 245 -0.65 -0.37 23.96
CA PRO A 245 -0.61 0.97 23.40
C PRO A 245 0.56 1.13 22.43
N VAL A 246 0.29 1.75 21.29
CA VAL A 246 1.28 1.95 20.22
C VAL A 246 1.24 3.38 19.70
N GLN A 247 2.40 3.87 19.29
CA GLN A 247 2.55 5.10 18.53
C GLN A 247 2.97 4.74 17.12
N VAL A 248 2.15 5.11 16.14
CA VAL A 248 2.48 4.98 14.71
C VAL A 248 3.17 6.25 14.26
N VAL A 249 4.43 6.14 13.86
CA VAL A 249 5.27 7.26 13.43
C VAL A 249 5.40 7.24 11.91
N ILE A 250 5.02 8.34 11.26
CA ILE A 250 5.11 8.54 9.81
C ILE A 250 6.17 9.59 9.52
N GLU A 251 7.17 9.23 8.72
CA GLU A 251 8.33 10.07 8.38
C GLU A 251 8.58 10.06 6.87
N ARG A 252 9.11 11.17 6.33
CA ARG A 252 9.70 11.15 4.99
C ARG A 252 10.85 10.15 4.95
N THR A 253 11.05 9.52 3.79
CA THR A 253 12.18 8.62 3.61
C THR A 253 12.76 8.72 2.21
N GLU A 254 14.05 8.42 2.10
CA GLU A 254 14.75 8.30 0.84
C GLU A 254 14.96 6.81 0.54
N LEU A 255 14.84 6.44 -0.73
CA LEU A 255 15.03 5.06 -1.15
C LEU A 255 16.48 4.84 -1.58
N PRO A 256 17.09 3.68 -1.27
CA PRO A 256 18.50 3.41 -1.59
C PRO A 256 18.85 3.48 -3.07
N LEU A 257 17.86 3.32 -3.95
CA LEU A 257 17.98 3.38 -5.39
C LEU A 257 16.72 4.02 -5.98
N ALA A 258 16.89 4.85 -7.00
CA ALA A 258 15.81 5.38 -7.82
C ALA A 258 16.10 5.14 -9.30
N LEU A 259 15.11 4.61 -10.01
CA LEU A 259 15.08 4.38 -11.45
C LEU A 259 14.10 5.37 -12.09
N GLY A 260 14.28 5.69 -13.38
CA GLY A 260 13.25 6.34 -14.19
C GLY A 260 12.41 5.31 -14.93
N LEU A 261 11.12 5.63 -15.16
CA LEU A 261 10.24 4.92 -16.08
C LEU A 261 9.71 5.91 -17.11
N ASP A 262 10.07 5.71 -18.38
CA ASP A 262 9.64 6.57 -19.47
C ASP A 262 8.27 6.16 -20.06
N ASP A 263 7.81 6.90 -21.07
CA ASP A 263 6.54 6.69 -21.77
C ASP A 263 6.52 5.45 -22.68
N GLN A 264 7.69 4.83 -22.91
CA GLN A 264 7.84 3.56 -23.63
C GLN A 264 7.96 2.36 -22.69
N GLY A 265 7.96 2.60 -21.37
CA GLY A 265 8.10 1.56 -20.36
C GLY A 265 9.55 1.12 -20.14
N GLN A 266 10.55 1.87 -20.62
CA GLN A 266 11.95 1.59 -20.37
C GLN A 266 12.35 2.08 -18.98
N LEU A 267 13.16 1.26 -18.29
CA LEU A 267 13.74 1.62 -17.00
C LEU A 267 15.11 2.25 -17.22
N THR A 268 15.33 3.41 -16.60
CA THR A 268 16.60 4.14 -16.71
C THR A 268 17.30 4.25 -15.35
N SER A 269 18.63 4.31 -15.38
CA SER A 269 19.47 4.60 -14.22
C SER A 269 19.32 6.05 -13.75
N ALA A 270 19.91 6.40 -12.62
CA ALA A 270 19.98 7.80 -12.17
C ALA A 270 20.73 8.72 -13.16
N ALA A 271 21.63 8.16 -13.99
CA ALA A 271 22.33 8.88 -15.04
C ALA A 271 21.53 9.01 -16.34
N GLY A 272 20.36 8.36 -16.43
CA GLY A 272 19.50 8.37 -17.60
C GLY A 272 19.77 7.25 -18.60
N ASP A 273 20.70 6.33 -18.30
CA ASP A 273 21.00 5.19 -19.18
C ASP A 273 19.86 4.17 -19.15
N VAL A 274 19.41 3.71 -20.31
CA VAL A 274 18.44 2.61 -20.42
C VAL A 274 19.07 1.32 -19.91
N LEU A 275 18.42 0.70 -18.94
CA LEU A 275 18.87 -0.54 -18.32
C LEU A 275 18.24 -1.73 -19.05
N ASP A 276 19.08 -2.60 -19.62
CA ASP A 276 18.69 -3.96 -19.97
C ASP A 276 18.55 -4.81 -18.68
N ASP A 277 18.18 -6.09 -18.82
CA ASP A 277 17.93 -6.94 -17.64
C ASP A 277 19.22 -7.23 -16.85
N ALA A 278 20.37 -7.28 -17.51
CA ALA A 278 21.67 -7.51 -16.86
C ALA A 278 22.11 -6.27 -16.07
N GLY A 279 22.01 -5.09 -16.68
CA GLY A 279 22.29 -3.80 -16.05
C GLY A 279 21.34 -3.52 -14.89
N LEU A 280 20.03 -3.78 -15.07
CA LEU A 280 19.06 -3.69 -13.99
C LEU A 280 19.42 -4.64 -12.84
N GLY A 281 19.71 -5.91 -13.14
CA GLY A 281 20.14 -6.89 -12.14
C GLY A 281 21.39 -6.46 -11.37
N ALA A 282 22.39 -5.89 -12.06
CA ALA A 282 23.61 -5.39 -11.45
C ALA A 282 23.35 -4.21 -10.49
N GLU A 283 22.52 -3.24 -10.88
CA GLU A 283 22.13 -2.14 -9.99
C GLU A 283 21.34 -2.65 -8.77
N LEU A 284 20.42 -3.60 -8.97
CA LEU A 284 19.67 -4.18 -7.84
C LEU A 284 20.58 -4.96 -6.88
N ALA A 285 21.51 -5.77 -7.39
CA ALA A 285 22.46 -6.52 -6.56
C ALA A 285 23.38 -5.58 -5.76
N LYS A 286 23.87 -4.51 -6.39
CA LYS A 286 24.74 -3.52 -5.75
C LYS A 286 24.10 -2.88 -4.51
N HIS A 287 22.79 -2.61 -4.56
CA HIS A 287 22.07 -1.94 -3.47
C HIS A 287 21.37 -2.92 -2.50
N PHE A 288 20.88 -4.06 -2.98
CA PHE A 288 19.98 -4.96 -2.24
C PHE A 288 20.42 -6.43 -2.21
N GLY A 289 21.56 -6.76 -2.80
CA GLY A 289 22.11 -8.11 -2.86
C GLY A 289 22.65 -8.64 -1.54
N ALA A 290 23.31 -9.80 -1.60
CA ALA A 290 23.92 -10.44 -0.42
C ALA A 290 24.97 -9.53 0.23
N GLY A 291 24.93 -9.42 1.56
CA GLY A 291 25.85 -8.59 2.34
C GLY A 291 25.49 -7.11 2.42
N THR A 292 24.43 -6.66 1.74
CA THR A 292 23.93 -5.28 1.91
C THR A 292 22.87 -5.22 3.01
N GLU A 293 22.88 -4.12 3.77
CA GLU A 293 21.93 -3.83 4.84
C GLU A 293 21.20 -2.50 4.60
N PRO A 294 20.44 -2.38 3.50
CA PRO A 294 19.68 -1.16 3.24
C PRO A 294 18.60 -1.00 4.32
N GLY A 295 18.44 0.23 4.84
CA GLY A 295 17.44 0.53 5.86
C GLY A 295 16.00 0.28 5.41
N LEU A 296 15.75 0.34 4.10
CA LEU A 296 14.50 -0.03 3.44
C LEU A 296 14.81 -0.85 2.19
N ARG A 297 14.05 -1.90 1.94
CA ARG A 297 14.24 -2.77 0.76
C ARG A 297 13.26 -2.44 -0.36
N ALA A 298 13.28 -1.19 -0.80
CA ALA A 298 12.48 -0.73 -1.92
C ALA A 298 13.32 0.09 -2.91
N VAL A 299 13.00 -0.04 -4.20
CA VAL A 299 13.52 0.81 -5.27
C VAL A 299 12.45 1.81 -5.69
N GLY A 300 12.82 3.09 -5.77
CA GLY A 300 11.94 4.12 -6.28
C GLY A 300 11.86 4.04 -7.80
N VAL A 301 10.66 4.08 -8.36
CA VAL A 301 10.43 4.17 -9.81
C VAL A 301 9.80 5.53 -10.10
N ARG A 302 10.62 6.49 -10.53
CA ARG A 302 10.18 7.84 -10.88
C ARG A 302 9.41 7.78 -12.19
N VAL A 303 8.17 8.22 -12.17
CA VAL A 303 7.25 8.14 -13.29
C VAL A 303 6.47 9.45 -13.41
N ALA A 304 6.36 9.98 -14.63
CA ALA A 304 5.55 11.17 -14.88
C ALA A 304 4.06 10.83 -14.77
N ARG A 305 3.24 11.79 -14.35
CA ARG A 305 1.79 11.60 -14.20
C ARG A 305 1.11 11.16 -15.51
N SER A 306 1.64 11.60 -16.65
CA SER A 306 1.14 11.30 -17.99
C SER A 306 1.43 9.88 -18.49
N VAL A 307 2.38 9.16 -17.88
CA VAL A 307 2.74 7.80 -18.29
C VAL A 307 1.61 6.83 -17.97
N ASP A 308 1.23 5.98 -18.92
CA ASP A 308 0.19 4.97 -18.76
C ASP A 308 0.43 4.09 -17.52
N ARG A 309 -0.62 3.87 -16.72
CA ARG A 309 -0.59 3.01 -15.52
C ARG A 309 -0.35 1.55 -15.86
N GLY A 310 -0.68 1.11 -17.08
CA GLY A 310 -0.37 -0.25 -17.55
C GLY A 310 1.14 -0.57 -17.51
N LEU A 311 1.98 0.44 -17.74
CA LEU A 311 3.44 0.29 -17.70
C LEU A 311 3.97 0.06 -16.27
N ASP A 312 3.25 0.47 -15.23
CA ASP A 312 3.65 0.22 -13.83
C ASP A 312 3.68 -1.29 -13.54
N VAL A 313 2.71 -2.04 -14.06
CA VAL A 313 2.61 -3.50 -13.86
C VAL A 313 3.76 -4.22 -14.58
N ALA A 314 4.06 -3.80 -15.81
CA ALA A 314 5.16 -4.33 -16.59
C ALA A 314 6.51 -4.05 -15.90
N ALA A 315 6.74 -2.79 -15.50
CA ALA A 315 7.94 -2.37 -14.78
C ALA A 315 8.11 -3.14 -13.46
N ARG A 316 7.03 -3.30 -12.67
CA ARG A 316 7.08 -4.07 -11.43
C ARG A 316 7.48 -5.52 -11.68
N SER A 317 6.86 -6.16 -12.67
CA SER A 317 7.14 -7.55 -13.00
C SER A 317 8.60 -7.74 -13.46
N ARG A 318 9.11 -6.81 -14.26
CA ARG A 318 10.50 -6.80 -14.74
C ARG A 318 11.49 -6.60 -13.59
N ILE A 319 11.24 -5.65 -12.69
CA ILE A 319 12.09 -5.38 -11.51
C ILE A 319 12.13 -6.59 -10.59
N LEU A 320 10.99 -7.20 -10.26
CA LEU A 320 10.95 -8.38 -9.39
C LEU A 320 11.66 -9.59 -10.03
N SER A 321 11.53 -9.77 -11.34
CA SER A 321 12.22 -10.84 -12.07
C SER A 321 13.74 -10.63 -12.06
N ALA A 322 14.20 -9.40 -12.35
CA ALA A 322 15.62 -9.05 -12.28
C ALA A 322 16.18 -9.18 -10.85
N ALA A 323 15.41 -8.77 -9.84
CA ALA A 323 15.76 -8.91 -8.43
C ALA A 323 15.96 -10.39 -8.03
N ALA A 324 15.03 -11.27 -8.43
CA ALA A 324 15.12 -12.70 -8.17
C ALA A 324 16.34 -13.35 -8.84
N ALA A 325 16.63 -12.96 -10.08
CA ALA A 325 17.82 -13.42 -10.81
C ALA A 325 19.12 -12.93 -10.13
N ALA A 326 19.14 -11.68 -9.71
CA ALA A 326 20.28 -11.03 -9.06
C ALA A 326 20.44 -11.38 -7.56
N LYS A 327 19.54 -12.21 -7.00
CA LYS A 327 19.48 -12.53 -5.56
C LYS A 327 19.45 -11.27 -4.68
N ALA A 328 18.70 -10.29 -5.13
CA ALA A 328 18.46 -9.02 -4.46
C ALA A 328 17.03 -9.02 -3.92
N TRP A 329 16.84 -8.80 -2.61
CA TRP A 329 15.49 -8.61 -2.08
C TRP A 329 15.13 -7.14 -2.18
N VAL A 330 14.16 -6.81 -3.05
CA VAL A 330 13.68 -5.45 -3.27
C VAL A 330 12.28 -5.47 -3.91
N VAL A 331 11.45 -4.48 -3.60
CA VAL A 331 10.16 -4.23 -4.28
C VAL A 331 10.14 -2.82 -4.87
N PRO A 332 9.43 -2.59 -6.00
CA PRO A 332 9.31 -1.26 -6.58
C PRO A 332 8.23 -0.43 -5.89
N VAL A 333 8.52 0.86 -5.69
CA VAL A 333 7.57 1.88 -5.20
C VAL A 333 7.56 3.03 -6.20
N PHE A 334 6.37 3.37 -6.71
CA PHE A 334 6.24 4.33 -7.79
C PHE A 334 6.15 5.76 -7.24
N ILE A 335 7.08 6.60 -7.68
CA ILE A 335 7.23 7.98 -7.24
C ILE A 335 6.77 8.89 -8.36
N LEU A 336 5.82 9.78 -8.07
CA LEU A 336 5.46 10.83 -9.02
C LEU A 336 6.63 11.79 -9.18
N ALA A 337 7.11 11.94 -10.40
CA ALA A 337 8.07 13.00 -10.71
C ALA A 337 7.41 14.38 -10.49
N PRO A 338 8.15 15.38 -9.98
CA PRO A 338 7.66 16.75 -9.97
C PRO A 338 7.35 17.21 -11.40
N GLU A 339 6.22 17.90 -11.58
CA GLU A 339 5.81 18.52 -12.84
C GLU A 339 6.70 19.73 -13.20
#